data_AF-A0A645DGR2-F1
#
_entry.id   AF-A0A645DGR2-F1
#
_cell.length_a   1.000
_cell.length_b   1.000
_cell.length_c   1.000
_cell.angle_alpha   90.00
_cell.angle_beta   90.00
_cell.angle_gamma   90.00
#
_symmetry.space_group_name_H-M   'P 1'
#
loop_
_entity.id
_entity.type
_entity.pdbx_description
1 polymer ?
#
loop_
_entity_poly.entity_id
_entity_poly.type
_entity_poly.pdbx_seq_one_letter_code
_entity_poly.pdbx_strand_id
1 'polypeptide(L)' 'MSAKQIEQAHRSKGTEGGLDMTKFVDMQTSNLFIDKTEACLPLGVTDDDIDAAIGESVLLSMDVLDQKAKVIDMKGE' A
#
# COMPACT_ATOMS: atom_id res chain seq x y z
N MET A 1 21.90 9.85 -10.95
CA MET A 1 22.58 10.73 -9.98
C MET A 1 22.42 10.12 -8.60
N SER A 2 23.48 10.08 -7.77
CA SER A 2 23.40 9.66 -6.37
C SER A 2 22.94 10.80 -5.45
N ALA A 3 22.51 10.49 -4.23
CA ALA A 3 22.13 11.47 -3.21
C ALA A 3 23.20 12.56 -3.02
N LYS A 4 24.48 12.16 -2.95
CA LYS A 4 25.62 13.09 -2.86
C LYS A 4 25.76 14.00 -4.08
N GLN A 5 25.51 13.47 -5.29
CA GLN A 5 25.57 14.27 -6.52
C GLN A 5 24.45 15.32 -6.56
N ILE A 6 23.27 15.01 -6.03
CA ILE A 6 22.14 15.95 -5.94
C ILE A 6 22.50 17.10 -4.99
N GLU A 7 23.02 16.80 -3.80
CA GLU A 7 23.46 17.84 -2.85
C GLU A 7 24.59 18.70 -3.41
N GLN A 8 25.57 18.07 -4.09
CA GLN A 8 26.65 18.81 -4.73
C GLN A 8 26.13 19.76 -5.82
N ALA A 9 25.11 19.35 -6.58
CA ALA A 9 24.48 20.18 -7.60
C ALA A 9 23.71 21.38 -7.00
N HIS A 10 23.14 21.25 -5.81
CA HIS A 10 22.52 22.38 -5.09
C HIS A 10 23.58 23.36 -4.57
N ARG A 11 24.63 22.83 -3.93
CA ARG A 11 25.73 23.65 -3.38
C ARG A 11 26.47 24.42 -4.47
N SER A 12 26.72 23.81 -5.63
CA SER A 12 27.38 24.49 -6.75
C SER A 12 26.56 25.65 -7.33
N LYS A 13 25.23 25.62 -7.13
CA LYS A 13 24.31 26.71 -7.51
C LYS A 13 24.08 27.73 -6.39
N GLY A 14 24.75 27.60 -5.23
CA GLY A 14 24.53 28.45 -4.06
C GLY A 14 23.14 28.26 -3.42
N THR A 15 22.53 27.08 -3.62
CA THR A 15 21.20 26.75 -3.10
C THR A 15 21.28 25.56 -2.15
N GLU A 16 20.27 25.40 -1.30
CA GLU A 16 20.05 24.18 -0.53
C GLU A 16 18.79 23.47 -1.03
N GLY A 17 18.85 22.13 -1.10
CA GLY A 17 17.74 21.29 -1.58
C GLY A 17 16.65 21.04 -0.54
N GLY A 18 16.82 21.52 0.70
CA GLY A 18 15.85 21.37 1.79
C GLY A 18 15.75 19.97 2.42
N LEU A 19 16.39 18.96 1.83
CA LEU A 19 16.47 17.59 2.33
C LEU A 19 17.92 17.11 2.40
N ASP A 20 18.25 16.40 3.49
CA ASP A 20 19.46 15.56 3.56
C ASP A 20 19.19 14.31 2.73
N MET A 21 19.70 14.32 1.50
CA MET A 21 19.37 13.29 0.52
C MET A 21 19.99 11.94 0.89
N THR A 22 21.05 11.94 1.70
CA THR A 22 21.69 10.71 2.17
C THR A 22 20.78 10.01 3.18
N LYS A 23 20.33 10.74 4.20
CA LYS A 23 19.37 10.19 5.18
C LYS A 23 18.01 9.87 4.56
N PHE A 24 17.60 10.64 3.55
CA PHE A 24 16.34 10.38 2.85
C PHE A 24 16.34 9.03 2.15
N VAL A 25 17.47 8.62 1.55
CA VAL A 25 17.61 7.27 0.97
C VAL A 25 17.47 6.22 2.07
N ASP A 26 18.19 6.37 3.18
CA ASP A 26 18.12 5.42 4.30
C ASP A 26 16.68 5.25 4.83
N MET A 27 15.96 6.36 4.97
CA MET A 27 14.55 6.36 5.39
C MET A 27 13.65 5.64 4.38
N GLN A 28 13.78 5.95 3.09
CA GLN A 28 12.95 5.35 2.03
C GLN A 28 13.22 3.85 1.85
N THR A 29 14.43 3.39 2.20
CA THR A 29 14.80 1.98 2.15
C THR A 29 14.71 1.28 3.50
N SER A 30 14.14 1.94 4.50
CA SER A 30 13.98 1.34 5.82
C SER A 30 12.95 0.21 5.77
N ASN A 31 13.17 -0.81 6.60
CA ASN A 31 12.18 -1.86 6.77
C ASN A 31 11.04 -1.33 7.65
N LEU A 32 9.90 -1.05 7.03
CA LEU A 32 8.70 -0.54 7.69
C LEU A 32 7.65 -1.64 7.96
N PHE A 33 8.01 -2.91 7.79
CA PHE A 33 7.12 -4.01 8.17
C PHE A 33 7.00 -4.05 9.69
N ILE A 34 5.78 -3.94 10.18
CA ILE A 34 5.46 -4.11 11.60
C ILE A 34 5.21 -5.60 11.83
N ASP A 35 5.86 -6.16 12.83
CA ASP A 35 5.64 -7.56 13.21
C ASP A 35 4.18 -7.75 13.66
N LYS A 36 3.52 -8.80 13.18
CA LYS A 36 2.14 -9.11 13.57
C LYS A 36 1.97 -9.21 15.08
N THR A 37 2.99 -9.69 15.80
CA THR A 37 3.01 -9.83 17.26
C THR A 37 3.00 -8.48 17.98
N GLU A 38 3.51 -7.42 17.36
CA GLU A 38 3.56 -6.07 17.94
C GLU A 38 2.28 -5.27 17.71
N ALA A 39 1.49 -5.58 16.69
CA ALA A 39 0.31 -4.80 16.32
C ALA A 39 -0.96 -5.63 16.13
N CYS A 40 -0.98 -6.54 15.16
CA CYS A 40 -2.19 -7.25 14.75
C CYS A 40 -2.74 -8.18 15.84
N LEU A 41 -1.89 -8.99 16.46
CA LEU A 41 -2.32 -10.00 17.43
C LEU A 41 -2.87 -9.38 18.73
N PRO A 42 -2.25 -8.34 19.34
CA PRO A 42 -2.83 -7.66 20.50
C PRO A 42 -4.20 -7.04 20.24
N LEU A 43 -4.47 -6.64 18.99
CA LEU A 43 -5.76 -6.09 18.57
C LEU A 43 -6.80 -7.19 18.24
N GLY A 44 -6.44 -8.47 18.39
CA GLY A 44 -7.33 -9.61 18.12
C GLY A 44 -7.56 -9.87 16.64
N VAL A 45 -6.71 -9.36 15.75
CA VAL A 45 -6.81 -9.62 14.30
C VAL A 45 -6.45 -11.09 14.06
N THR A 46 -7.35 -11.81 13.41
CA THR A 46 -7.16 -13.20 12.97
C THR A 46 -6.73 -13.25 11.51
N ASP A 47 -6.24 -14.40 11.05
CA ASP A 47 -5.98 -14.61 9.62
C ASP A 47 -7.30 -14.64 8.83
N ASP A 48 -7.24 -14.17 7.58
CA ASP A 48 -8.39 -14.16 6.67
C ASP A 48 -8.73 -15.58 6.21
N ASP A 49 -10.03 -15.89 6.12
CA ASP A 49 -10.51 -17.10 5.45
C ASP A 49 -10.63 -16.85 3.94
N ILE A 50 -9.50 -17.01 3.25
CA ILE A 50 -9.39 -16.73 1.81
C ILE A 50 -10.28 -17.67 0.99
N ASP A 51 -10.40 -18.94 1.39
CA ASP A 51 -11.20 -19.92 0.65
C ASP A 51 -12.70 -19.58 0.71
N ALA A 52 -13.19 -19.19 1.91
CA ALA A 52 -14.55 -18.70 2.05
C ALA A 52 -14.79 -17.42 1.24
N ALA A 53 -13.88 -16.45 1.31
CA ALA A 53 -14.00 -15.19 0.58
C ALA A 53 -14.05 -15.38 -0.95
N ILE A 54 -13.22 -16.29 -1.48
CA ILE A 54 -13.25 -16.66 -2.91
C ILE A 54 -14.58 -17.32 -3.25
N GLY A 55 -15.03 -18.27 -2.42
CA GLY A 55 -16.32 -18.96 -2.62
C GLY A 55 -17.50 -17.97 -2.65
N GLU A 56 -17.56 -17.05 -1.70
CA GLU A 56 -18.57 -15.99 -1.64
C GLU A 56 -18.53 -15.08 -2.88
N SER A 57 -17.34 -14.72 -3.37
CA SER A 57 -17.18 -13.91 -4.57
C SER A 57 -17.73 -14.60 -5.82
N VAL A 58 -17.44 -15.89 -5.99
CA VAL A 58 -17.96 -16.69 -7.10
C VAL A 58 -19.49 -16.83 -7.00
N LEU A 59 -20.02 -17.14 -5.81
CA LEU A 59 -21.46 -17.26 -5.58
C LEU A 59 -22.19 -15.95 -5.90
N LEU A 60 -21.67 -14.82 -5.42
CA LEU A 60 -22.22 -13.50 -5.72
C LEU A 60 -22.24 -13.24 -7.23
N SER A 61 -21.17 -13.62 -7.95
CA SER A 61 -21.11 -13.48 -9.40
C SER A 61 -22.18 -14.32 -10.11
N MET A 62 -22.43 -15.54 -9.63
CA MET A 62 -23.50 -16.41 -10.15
C MET A 62 -24.89 -15.83 -9.85
N ASP A 63 -25.13 -15.33 -8.63
CA ASP A 63 -26.40 -14.73 -8.26
C ASP A 63 -26.72 -13.47 -9.06
N VAL A 64 -25.69 -12.71 -9.47
CA VAL A 64 -25.85 -11.57 -10.38
C VAL A 64 -26.26 -12.04 -11.79
N LEU A 65 -25.61 -13.08 -12.32
CA LEU A 65 -25.98 -13.65 -13.63
C LEU A 65 -27.41 -14.20 -13.63
N ASP A 66 -27.80 -14.88 -12.55
CA ASP A 66 -29.14 -15.44 -12.36
C ASP A 66 -30.21 -14.38 -12.02
N GLN A 67 -29.85 -13.09 -11.98
CA GLN A 67 -30.72 -11.97 -11.60
C GLN A 67 -31.34 -12.10 -10.19
N LYS A 68 -30.69 -12.86 -9.29
CA LYS A 68 -31.11 -13.08 -7.91
C LYS A 68 -30.50 -12.07 -6.94
N ALA A 69 -29.38 -11.45 -7.30
CA ALA A 69 -28.71 -10.43 -6.50
C ALA A 69 -29.14 -9.00 -6.91
N LYS A 70 -29.44 -8.16 -5.91
CA LYS A 70 -29.69 -6.73 -6.13
C LYS A 70 -28.36 -5.98 -6.17
N VAL A 71 -27.82 -5.79 -7.36
CA VAL A 71 -26.60 -5.01 -7.59
C VAL A 71 -26.91 -3.63 -8.14
N ILE A 72 -26.06 -2.67 -7.82
CA ILE A 72 -26.06 -1.35 -8.45
C ILE A 72 -25.09 -1.46 -9.62
N ASP A 73 -25.55 -1.14 -10.81
CA ASP A 73 -24.66 -1.11 -11.98
C ASP A 73 -23.62 0.01 -11.82
N MET A 74 -22.44 -0.18 -12.40
CA MET A 74 -21.45 0.89 -12.41
C MET A 74 -22.05 2.08 -13.14
N LYS A 75 -22.11 3.23 -12.47
CA LYS A 75 -22.41 4.49 -13.17
C LYS A 75 -21.27 4.73 -14.15
N GLY A 76 -21.58 4.67 -15.44
CA GLY A 76 -20.68 5.16 -16.48
C GLY A 76 -20.38 6.63 -16.24
N GLU A 77 -19.14 7.03 -16.51
CA GLU A 77 -18.72 8.44 -16.51
C GLU A 77 -19.41 9.25 -17.59
#